data_AF-A0A1C6SRV3-F1
#
_entry.id   AF-A0A1C6SRV3-F1
#
_cell.length_a   1.000
_cell.length_b   1.000
_cell.length_c   1.000
_cell.angle_alpha   90.00
_cell.angle_beta   90.00
_cell.angle_gamma   90.00
#
_symmetry.space_group_name_H-M   'P 1'
#
loop_
_entity.id
_entity.type
_entity.pdbx_description
1 polymer ?
#
loop_
_entity_poly.entity_id
_entity_poly.type
_entity_poly.pdbx_seq_one_letter_code
_entity_poly.pdbx_strand_id
1 'polypeptide(L)'
;MSSSEFSTLDAAGVERIRSERRARLDLSSGKLMKSAVGLTDSSYGPEINTRREGKIALSIAAPKGTIEARTDRIRFNTTNARPDFSEVTYFLTASSAEEFFALIRDGVQKYGIDSDSAEGWISSASADPGMQSDFSITSGTSTGLEVNYDLRFDGSKDIQVIIVHISPAE
;
A
#
# COMPACT_ATOMS: atom_id res chain seq x y z
N MET A 1 0.71 29.84 8.11
CA MET A 1 1.35 28.51 8.01
C MET A 1 0.42 27.66 7.18
N SER A 2 0.80 27.33 5.94
CA SER A 2 -0.03 26.46 5.09
C SER A 2 0.27 25.02 5.45
N SER A 3 -0.54 24.41 6.33
CA SER A 3 -0.52 22.95 6.41
C SER A 3 -1.23 22.46 5.15
N SER A 4 -0.44 22.14 4.12
CA SER A 4 -0.91 21.28 3.04
C SER A 4 -1.64 20.09 3.67
N GLU A 5 -2.87 19.83 3.22
CA GLU A 5 -3.69 18.68 3.61
C GLU A 5 -2.98 17.34 3.36
N PHE A 6 -1.99 17.34 2.46
CA PHE A 6 -1.17 16.20 2.08
C PHE A 6 0.22 16.26 2.72
N SER A 7 0.74 15.07 3.02
CA SER A 7 2.05 14.86 3.63
C SER A 7 3.18 15.15 2.65
N THR A 8 4.26 15.75 3.16
CA THR A 8 5.54 15.85 2.46
C THR A 8 6.42 14.65 2.77
N LEU A 9 7.36 14.34 1.88
CA LEU A 9 8.33 13.25 2.00
C LEU A 9 9.77 13.77 2.17
N ASP A 10 9.93 15.07 2.40
CA ASP A 10 11.16 15.64 2.94
C ASP A 10 11.41 15.17 4.39
N ALA A 11 12.60 15.43 4.92
CA ALA A 11 12.99 14.95 6.24
C ALA A 11 11.99 15.36 7.34
N ALA A 12 11.52 16.62 7.32
CA ALA A 12 10.54 17.10 8.28
C ALA A 12 9.15 16.45 8.11
N GLY A 13 8.73 16.19 6.87
CA GLY A 13 7.49 15.47 6.56
C GLY A 13 7.51 14.03 7.03
N VAL A 14 8.60 13.32 6.79
CA VAL A 14 8.78 11.93 7.24
C VAL A 14 8.71 11.84 8.77
N GLU A 15 9.36 12.75 9.49
CA GLU A 15 9.29 12.78 10.96
C GLU A 15 7.88 13.10 11.47
N ARG A 16 7.12 13.97 10.79
CA ARG A 16 5.69 14.18 11.11
C ARG A 16 4.87 12.93 10.88
N ILE A 17 5.04 12.24 9.76
CA ILE A 17 4.32 10.98 9.47
C ILE A 17 4.57 9.94 10.57
N ARG A 18 5.83 9.78 11.00
CA ARG A 18 6.23 8.84 12.06
C ARG A 18 5.59 9.21 13.40
N SER A 19 5.74 10.46 13.83
CA SER A 19 5.25 10.93 15.13
C SER A 19 3.72 10.97 15.22
N GLU A 20 3.04 11.43 14.17
CA GLU A 20 1.57 11.54 14.14
C GLU A 20 0.89 10.24 13.75
N ARG A 21 1.64 9.29 13.15
CA ARG A 21 1.14 8.02 12.59
C ARG A 21 0.02 8.26 11.57
N ARG A 22 0.18 9.29 10.74
CA ARG A 22 -0.75 9.67 9.67
C ARG A 22 0.04 10.04 8.43
N ALA A 23 -0.38 9.50 7.29
CA ALA A 23 0.14 9.86 5.99
C ALA A 23 -1.04 10.09 5.05
N ARG A 24 -1.03 11.22 4.34
CA ARG A 24 -2.00 11.49 3.28
C ARG A 24 -1.28 11.86 1.99
N LEU A 25 -1.50 11.09 0.94
CA LEU A 25 -0.82 11.27 -0.35
C LEU A 25 -1.82 11.72 -1.41
N ASP A 26 -1.39 12.63 -2.28
CA ASP A 26 -2.18 13.08 -3.43
C ASP A 26 -1.75 12.34 -4.69
N LEU A 27 -2.58 11.39 -5.13
CA LEU A 27 -2.48 10.69 -6.40
C LEU A 27 -3.74 10.94 -7.24
N SER A 28 -4.49 12.01 -6.97
CA SER A 28 -5.76 12.30 -7.66
C SER A 28 -5.59 12.50 -9.18
N SER A 29 -4.38 12.89 -9.61
CA SER A 29 -3.99 12.99 -11.02
C SER A 29 -3.57 11.65 -11.66
N GLY A 30 -3.57 10.56 -10.89
CA GLY A 30 -3.04 9.25 -11.28
C GLY A 30 -1.56 9.05 -10.94
N LYS A 31 -0.87 10.10 -10.47
CA LYS A 31 0.57 10.07 -10.16
C LYS A 31 0.88 10.84 -8.89
N LEU A 32 1.92 10.39 -8.17
CA LEU A 32 2.55 11.14 -7.08
C LEU A 32 3.79 11.86 -7.62
N MET A 33 3.75 13.19 -7.68
CA MET A 33 4.87 14.01 -8.14
C MET A 33 5.84 14.28 -6.98
N LYS A 34 7.15 14.22 -7.23
CA LYS A 34 8.18 14.52 -6.22
C LYS A 34 8.07 15.94 -5.69
N SER A 35 7.84 16.90 -6.59
CA SER A 35 7.64 18.31 -6.24
C SER A 35 6.44 18.53 -5.32
N ALA A 36 5.36 17.77 -5.50
CA ALA A 36 4.15 17.85 -4.67
C ALA A 36 4.38 17.37 -3.23
N VAL A 37 5.42 16.54 -3.00
CA VAL A 37 5.81 16.05 -1.67
C VAL A 37 7.10 16.69 -1.15
N GLY A 38 7.52 17.82 -1.73
CA GLY A 38 8.68 18.57 -1.25
C GLY A 38 10.05 17.97 -1.62
N LEU A 39 10.10 17.13 -2.66
CA LEU A 39 11.33 16.51 -3.15
C LEU A 39 11.71 17.05 -4.54
N THR A 40 12.99 16.98 -4.86
CA THR A 40 13.50 17.31 -6.21
C THR A 40 13.40 16.10 -7.14
N ASP A 41 13.44 16.33 -8.45
CA ASP A 41 13.36 15.26 -9.46
C ASP A 41 14.48 14.21 -9.32
N SER A 42 15.64 14.62 -8.81
CA SER A 42 16.79 13.73 -8.55
C SER A 42 16.69 12.93 -7.25
N SER A 43 15.73 13.25 -6.38
CA SER A 43 15.57 12.59 -5.07
C SER A 43 15.02 11.17 -5.22
N TYR A 44 15.44 10.27 -4.33
CA TYR A 44 14.78 8.99 -4.12
C TYR A 44 13.69 9.12 -3.05
N GLY A 45 12.71 8.22 -3.07
CA GLY A 45 11.67 8.16 -2.05
C GLY A 45 12.19 7.64 -0.71
N PRO A 46 11.74 8.20 0.43
CA PRO A 46 12.11 7.65 1.73
C PRO A 46 11.43 6.30 1.95
N GLU A 47 12.04 5.42 2.76
CA GLU A 47 11.29 4.35 3.40
C GLU A 47 10.77 4.86 4.75
N ILE A 48 9.45 4.76 4.95
CA ILE A 48 8.82 5.06 6.23
C ILE A 48 8.51 3.75 6.91
N ASN A 49 8.97 3.57 8.15
CA ASN A 49 8.81 2.35 8.91
C ASN A 49 8.56 2.68 10.38
N THR A 50 7.44 2.21 10.93
CA THR A 50 6.97 2.45 12.31
C THR A 50 6.67 1.15 13.05
N ARG A 51 7.25 0.01 12.61
CA ARG A 51 6.99 -1.34 13.15
C ARG A 51 6.94 -1.47 14.68
N ARG A 52 7.69 -0.63 15.42
CA ARG A 52 7.72 -0.64 16.90
C ARG A 52 6.88 0.45 17.57
N GLU A 53 6.32 1.36 16.79
CA GLU A 53 5.66 2.59 17.26
C GLU A 53 4.14 2.59 16.94
N GLY A 54 3.71 1.67 16.08
CA GLY A 54 2.32 1.43 15.71
C GLY A 54 2.07 1.62 14.22
N LYS A 55 0.82 1.40 13.81
CA LYS A 55 0.40 1.54 12.42
C LYS A 55 0.10 3.00 12.07
N ILE A 56 0.58 3.44 10.92
CA ILE A 56 0.21 4.66 10.21
C ILE A 56 -1.19 4.48 9.63
N ALA A 57 -2.07 5.44 9.88
CA ALA A 57 -3.28 5.63 9.09
C ALA A 57 -2.89 6.28 7.75
N LEU A 58 -2.84 5.47 6.69
CA LEU A 58 -2.54 5.89 5.33
C LEU A 58 -3.83 6.19 4.59
N SER A 59 -3.89 7.35 3.94
CA SER A 59 -4.94 7.74 3.01
C SER A 59 -4.30 8.21 1.71
N ILE A 60 -4.72 7.65 0.57
CA ILE A 60 -4.27 8.07 -0.75
C ILE A 60 -5.49 8.58 -1.51
N ALA A 61 -5.50 9.86 -1.85
CA ALA A 61 -6.48 10.41 -2.78
C ALA A 61 -6.17 9.84 -4.17
N ALA A 62 -7.08 9.05 -4.73
CA ALA A 62 -6.94 8.44 -6.05
C ALA A 62 -7.80 9.21 -7.07
N PRO A 63 -7.65 8.98 -8.38
CA PRO A 63 -8.51 9.62 -9.39
C PRO A 63 -10.00 9.36 -9.16
N LYS A 64 -10.34 8.19 -8.60
CA LYS A 64 -11.69 7.81 -8.20
C LYS A 64 -11.67 7.33 -6.75
N GLY A 65 -12.10 8.21 -5.84
CA GLY A 65 -12.22 7.90 -4.42
C GLY A 65 -10.89 7.93 -3.66
N THR A 66 -10.81 7.16 -2.58
CA THR A 66 -9.68 7.16 -1.64
C THR A 66 -9.30 5.71 -1.31
N ILE A 67 -7.99 5.45 -1.27
CA ILE A 67 -7.44 4.20 -0.74
C ILE A 67 -7.06 4.43 0.72
N GLU A 68 -7.58 3.60 1.63
CA GLU A 68 -7.32 3.71 3.06
C GLU A 68 -6.68 2.42 3.58
N ALA A 69 -5.66 2.57 4.42
CA ALA A 69 -4.94 1.42 4.99
C ALA A 69 -4.38 1.74 6.38
N ARG A 70 -4.16 0.68 7.16
CA ARG A 70 -3.35 0.72 8.39
C ARG A 70 -2.08 -0.08 8.18
N THR A 71 -0.98 0.63 8.01
CA THR A 71 0.31 0.03 7.66
C THR A 71 1.41 0.52 8.58
N ASP A 72 2.42 -0.29 8.83
CA ASP A 72 3.61 0.12 9.57
C ASP A 72 4.80 0.44 8.63
N ARG A 73 4.61 0.30 7.31
CA ARG A 73 5.68 0.49 6.35
C ARG A 73 5.14 1.01 5.02
N ILE A 74 5.78 2.06 4.51
CA ILE A 74 5.48 2.66 3.21
C ILE A 74 6.80 2.82 2.45
N ARG A 75 6.81 2.44 1.18
CA ARG A 75 7.91 2.62 0.24
C ARG A 75 7.43 3.37 -0.99
N PHE A 76 8.36 4.08 -1.61
CA PHE A 76 8.09 4.90 -2.77
C PHE A 76 9.14 4.60 -3.83
N ASN A 77 8.75 3.85 -4.86
CA ASN A 77 9.67 3.47 -5.92
C ASN A 77 9.76 4.60 -6.95
N THR A 78 10.99 4.97 -7.29
CA THR A 78 11.29 6.00 -8.29
C THR A 78 12.76 5.86 -8.73
N THR A 79 13.17 6.68 -9.69
CA THR A 79 14.57 6.84 -10.11
C THR A 79 14.95 8.31 -10.06
N ASN A 80 16.24 8.63 -10.10
CA ASN A 80 16.73 10.02 -10.16
C ASN A 80 16.47 10.74 -11.50
N ALA A 81 15.92 10.03 -12.51
CA ALA A 81 15.61 10.58 -13.82
C ALA A 81 14.11 10.87 -14.02
N ARG A 82 13.27 10.54 -13.04
CA ARG A 82 11.81 10.71 -13.12
C ARG A 82 11.32 11.79 -12.14
N PRO A 83 10.39 12.65 -12.57
CA PRO A 83 9.77 13.64 -11.68
C PRO A 83 8.69 13.04 -10.76
N ASP A 84 8.30 11.78 -10.98
CA ASP A 84 7.22 11.07 -10.30
C ASP A 84 7.70 9.80 -9.58
N PHE A 85 6.84 9.26 -8.71
CA PHE A 85 6.96 7.91 -8.20
C PHE A 85 6.25 6.94 -9.13
N SER A 86 6.92 5.85 -9.49
CA SER A 86 6.32 4.80 -10.32
C SER A 86 5.40 3.90 -9.52
N GLU A 87 5.64 3.78 -8.21
CA GLU A 87 4.83 2.93 -7.33
C GLU A 87 4.90 3.44 -5.88
N VAL A 88 3.77 3.37 -5.19
CA VAL A 88 3.70 3.44 -3.72
C VAL A 88 3.40 2.04 -3.20
N THR A 89 4.27 1.51 -2.34
CA THR A 89 4.09 0.19 -1.73
C THR A 89 3.76 0.35 -0.24
N TYR A 90 2.77 -0.36 0.27
CA TYR A 90 2.53 -0.46 1.71
C TYR A 90 2.26 -1.89 2.16
N PHE A 91 2.36 -2.13 3.46
CA PHE A 91 2.30 -3.48 4.03
C PHE A 91 1.10 -3.62 4.95
N LEU A 92 0.19 -4.52 4.62
CA LEU A 92 -0.86 -4.97 5.52
C LEU A 92 -0.36 -6.19 6.28
N THR A 93 -0.68 -6.28 7.57
CA THR A 93 -0.33 -7.43 8.39
C THR A 93 -1.58 -7.97 9.03
N ALA A 94 -1.72 -9.29 9.05
CA ALA A 94 -2.78 -10.00 9.75
C ALA A 94 -2.18 -10.95 10.79
N SER A 95 -2.85 -11.08 11.92
CA SER A 95 -2.50 -11.96 13.05
C SER A 95 -3.17 -13.33 12.99
N SER A 96 -3.95 -13.58 11.94
CA SER A 96 -4.59 -14.86 11.67
C SER A 96 -4.86 -15.03 10.18
N ALA A 97 -5.09 -16.26 9.74
CA ALA A 97 -5.53 -16.54 8.38
C ALA A 97 -6.89 -15.90 8.07
N GLU A 98 -7.81 -15.88 9.04
CA GLU A 98 -9.13 -15.26 8.88
C GLU A 98 -9.03 -13.75 8.61
N GLU A 99 -8.22 -13.04 9.42
CA GLU A 99 -7.95 -11.61 9.21
C GLU A 99 -7.27 -11.38 7.85
N PHE A 100 -6.34 -12.26 7.46
CA PHE A 100 -5.68 -12.19 6.16
C PHE A 100 -6.66 -12.33 4.99
N PHE A 101 -7.56 -13.31 5.04
CA PHE A 101 -8.58 -13.52 4.01
C PHE A 101 -9.58 -12.36 3.97
N ALA A 102 -9.94 -11.80 5.12
CA ALA A 102 -10.78 -10.61 5.18
C ALA A 102 -10.12 -9.41 4.47
N LEU A 103 -8.80 -9.19 4.67
CA LEU A 103 -8.06 -8.14 3.97
C LEU A 103 -8.06 -8.32 2.45
N ILE A 104 -7.93 -9.55 1.96
CA ILE A 104 -8.00 -9.87 0.52
C ILE A 104 -9.39 -9.51 -0.03
N ARG A 105 -10.46 -9.98 0.62
CA ARG A 105 -11.84 -9.73 0.21
C ARG A 105 -12.20 -8.24 0.25
N ASP A 106 -11.71 -7.52 1.25
CA ASP A 106 -11.80 -6.07 1.31
C ASP A 106 -11.15 -5.41 0.09
N GLY A 107 -10.00 -5.92 -0.36
CA GLY A 107 -9.32 -5.44 -1.58
C GLY A 107 -10.14 -5.71 -2.85
N VAL A 108 -10.74 -6.89 -2.96
CA VAL A 108 -11.69 -7.23 -4.05
C VAL A 108 -12.82 -6.21 -4.09
N GLN A 109 -13.49 -5.98 -2.96
CA GLN A 109 -14.63 -5.08 -2.89
C GLN A 109 -14.25 -3.61 -3.16
N LYS A 110 -13.17 -3.12 -2.56
CA LYS A 110 -12.80 -1.69 -2.59
C LYS A 110 -12.09 -1.29 -3.88
N TYR A 111 -11.23 -2.17 -4.39
CA TYR A 111 -10.30 -1.83 -5.48
C TYR A 111 -10.63 -2.58 -6.78
N GLY A 112 -11.57 -3.52 -6.75
CA GLY A 112 -11.92 -4.36 -7.90
C GLY A 112 -10.82 -5.34 -8.27
N ILE A 113 -10.08 -5.82 -7.27
CA ILE A 113 -9.16 -6.96 -7.42
C ILE A 113 -9.96 -8.16 -7.90
N ASP A 114 -9.38 -9.00 -8.76
CA ASP A 114 -10.07 -10.13 -9.35
C ASP A 114 -10.57 -11.13 -8.29
N SER A 115 -11.90 -11.27 -8.21
CA SER A 115 -12.54 -12.09 -7.18
C SER A 115 -12.27 -13.57 -7.36
N ASP A 116 -12.17 -14.05 -8.60
CA ASP A 116 -11.99 -15.47 -8.89
C ASP A 116 -10.58 -15.93 -8.51
N SER A 117 -9.57 -15.14 -8.86
CA SER A 117 -8.19 -15.36 -8.45
C SER A 117 -8.04 -15.26 -6.92
N ALA A 118 -8.72 -14.31 -6.29
CA ALA A 118 -8.67 -14.13 -4.83
C ALA A 118 -9.29 -15.33 -4.09
N GLU A 119 -10.53 -15.70 -4.43
CA GLU A 119 -11.23 -16.81 -3.75
C GLU A 119 -10.62 -18.17 -4.09
N GLY A 120 -10.10 -18.36 -5.31
CA GLY A 120 -9.36 -19.58 -5.66
C GLY A 120 -8.11 -19.78 -4.79
N TRP A 121 -7.36 -18.70 -4.55
CA TRP A 121 -6.22 -18.72 -3.65
C TRP A 121 -6.67 -18.95 -2.19
N ILE A 122 -7.69 -18.23 -1.70
CA ILE A 122 -8.20 -18.39 -0.32
C ILE A 122 -8.68 -19.82 -0.08
N SER A 123 -9.39 -20.42 -1.04
CA SER A 123 -9.85 -21.81 -0.94
C SER A 123 -8.68 -22.78 -0.80
N SER A 124 -7.57 -22.53 -1.50
CA SER A 124 -6.37 -23.38 -1.43
C SER A 124 -5.67 -23.25 -0.07
N ALA A 125 -5.46 -22.02 0.41
CA ALA A 125 -4.85 -21.76 1.72
C ALA A 125 -5.73 -22.26 2.89
N SER A 126 -7.06 -22.25 2.72
CA SER A 126 -7.99 -22.78 3.73
C SER A 126 -7.95 -24.31 3.81
N ALA A 127 -7.70 -24.98 2.68
CA ALA A 127 -7.61 -26.45 2.61
C ALA A 127 -6.29 -26.99 3.18
N ASP A 128 -5.23 -26.19 3.15
CA ASP A 128 -3.92 -26.51 3.74
C ASP A 128 -3.47 -25.40 4.71
N PRO A 129 -3.80 -25.52 6.01
CA PRO A 129 -3.39 -24.55 7.02
C PRO A 129 -1.87 -24.41 7.20
N GLY A 130 -1.07 -25.35 6.68
CA GLY A 130 0.39 -25.29 6.69
C GLY A 130 1.00 -24.67 5.43
N MET A 131 0.17 -24.24 4.47
CA MET A 131 0.60 -23.73 3.17
C MET A 131 1.61 -22.59 3.32
N GLN A 132 2.63 -22.63 2.45
CA GLN A 132 3.51 -21.49 2.20
C GLN A 132 3.27 -21.00 0.78
N SER A 133 3.03 -19.70 0.62
CA SER A 133 2.66 -19.12 -0.65
C SER A 133 3.22 -17.71 -0.82
N ASP A 134 3.76 -17.49 -2.01
CA ASP A 134 4.07 -16.20 -2.61
C ASP A 134 3.20 -16.11 -3.87
N PHE A 135 2.21 -15.21 -3.87
CA PHE A 135 1.23 -15.14 -4.94
C PHE A 135 0.78 -13.69 -5.19
N SER A 136 0.97 -13.21 -6.41
CA SER A 136 0.43 -11.92 -6.85
C SER A 136 -0.96 -12.15 -7.45
N ILE A 137 -1.99 -11.57 -6.83
CA ILE A 137 -3.35 -11.58 -7.36
C ILE A 137 -3.42 -10.62 -8.56
N THR A 138 -4.23 -10.93 -9.57
CA THR A 138 -4.55 -9.99 -10.65
C THR A 138 -5.07 -8.65 -10.09
N SER A 139 -4.45 -7.55 -10.52
CA SER A 139 -4.70 -6.20 -10.01
C SER A 139 -6.14 -5.71 -10.24
N GLY A 140 -6.61 -4.84 -9.35
CA GLY A 140 -7.85 -4.07 -9.52
C GLY A 140 -7.57 -2.62 -9.95
N THR A 141 -8.53 -1.98 -10.62
CA THR A 141 -8.39 -0.60 -11.13
C THR A 141 -9.56 0.34 -10.77
N SER A 142 -10.41 -0.07 -9.83
CA SER A 142 -11.66 0.66 -9.52
C SER A 142 -11.43 2.09 -9.03
N THR A 143 -10.26 2.38 -8.45
CA THR A 143 -9.88 3.70 -7.95
C THR A 143 -9.26 4.61 -9.01
N GLY A 144 -9.10 4.12 -10.25
CA GLY A 144 -8.33 4.81 -11.29
C GLY A 144 -6.81 4.71 -11.14
N LEU A 145 -6.34 3.97 -10.12
CA LEU A 145 -4.97 3.49 -9.98
C LEU A 145 -5.00 1.98 -10.11
N GLU A 146 -3.89 1.38 -10.53
CA GLU A 146 -3.70 -0.05 -10.41
C GLU A 146 -3.36 -0.40 -8.95
N VAL A 147 -4.08 -1.37 -8.39
CA VAL A 147 -3.88 -1.89 -7.03
C VAL A 147 -3.63 -3.39 -7.12
N ASN A 148 -2.40 -3.79 -6.83
CA ASN A 148 -1.99 -5.19 -6.80
C ASN A 148 -1.75 -5.66 -5.36
N TYR A 149 -2.20 -6.88 -5.06
CA TYR A 149 -1.93 -7.55 -3.79
C TYR A 149 -0.96 -8.72 -4.03
N ASP A 150 0.24 -8.60 -3.47
CA ASP A 150 1.22 -9.68 -3.36
C ASP A 150 1.10 -10.33 -1.98
N LEU A 151 0.59 -11.55 -1.98
CA LEU A 151 0.27 -12.36 -0.81
C LEU A 151 1.52 -13.10 -0.31
N ARG A 152 1.92 -12.80 0.91
CA ARG A 152 2.99 -13.51 1.64
C ARG A 152 2.34 -14.27 2.79
N PHE A 153 1.95 -15.51 2.48
CA PHE A 153 1.31 -16.41 3.43
C PHE A 153 2.25 -17.54 3.84
N ASP A 154 2.34 -17.80 5.13
CA ASP A 154 3.05 -18.93 5.71
C ASP A 154 2.26 -19.39 6.93
N GLY A 155 1.50 -20.47 6.77
CA GLY A 155 0.62 -21.01 7.81
C GLY A 155 1.33 -21.42 9.10
N SER A 156 2.67 -21.54 9.08
CA SER A 156 3.48 -21.78 10.27
C SER A 156 3.80 -20.51 11.09
N LYS A 157 3.47 -19.32 10.58
CA LYS A 157 3.76 -18.03 11.22
C LYS A 157 2.51 -17.40 11.85
N ASP A 158 2.75 -16.63 12.91
CA ASP A 158 1.69 -15.85 13.58
C ASP A 158 1.26 -14.61 12.78
N ILE A 159 2.14 -14.07 11.92
CA ILE A 159 1.90 -12.85 11.15
C ILE A 159 1.98 -13.14 9.66
N GLN A 160 0.90 -12.83 8.97
CA GLN A 160 0.77 -12.90 7.51
C GLN A 160 0.88 -11.49 6.93
N VAL A 161 1.43 -11.36 5.72
CA VAL A 161 1.72 -10.05 5.12
C VAL A 161 1.14 -9.96 3.71
N ILE A 162 0.42 -8.88 3.42
CA ILE A 162 0.07 -8.50 2.05
C ILE A 162 0.92 -7.28 1.71
N ILE A 163 1.71 -7.38 0.65
CA ILE A 163 2.39 -6.25 0.06
C ILE A 163 1.44 -5.65 -0.97
N VAL A 164 1.01 -4.43 -0.74
CA VAL A 164 0.11 -3.72 -1.65
C VAL A 164 0.92 -2.76 -2.50
N HIS A 165 0.79 -2.91 -3.81
CA HIS A 165 1.43 -2.06 -4.81
C HIS A 165 0.38 -1.15 -5.43
N ILE A 166 0.67 0.15 -5.43
CA ILE A 166 -0.16 1.18 -6.05
C ILE A 166 0.64 1.84 -7.18
N SER A 167 0.18 1.68 -8.42
CA SER A 167 0.80 2.26 -9.62
C SER A 167 -0.22 3.06 -10.43
N PRO A 168 0.22 3.97 -11.32
CA PRO A 168 -0.67 4.57 -12.32
C PRO A 168 -1.34 3.48 -13.15
N ALA A 169 -2.66 3.59 -13.37
CA ALA A 169 -3.36 2.73 -14.33
C ALA A 169 -2.96 3.13 -15.77
N GLU A 170 -2.81 2.14 -16.66
CA GLU A 170 -2.57 2.36 -18.10
C GLU A 170 -3.76 3.02 -18.82
#